data_AF-A0A357EBY9-F1
#
_entry.id   AF-A0A357EBY9-F1
#
_cell.length_a   1.000
_cell.length_b   1.000
_cell.length_c   1.000
_cell.angle_alpha   90.00
_cell.angle_beta   90.00
_cell.angle_gamma   90.00
#
_symmetry.space_group_name_H-M   'P 1'
#
loop_
_entity.id
_entity.type
_entity.pdbx_description
1 polymer ?
#
loop_
_entity_poly.entity_id
_entity_poly.type
_entity_poly.pdbx_seq_one_letter_code
_entity_poly.pdbx_strand_id
1 'polypeptide(L)'
;MKYAGLWIAMGVLSLSLSLAGPASAAMMTQLELTGGAVNYDGKYHAMMDRVLGQEGTLKLGQFQAIGELLPSLDKACETYSLFTSGFTGEAAPTATISGSSISIDLSSLFFGISRGDSHKTWNIGELATGQYNPETKEFTVSWDHLFEGGKQEGLATFFLKGIAEMGNQPVAIPASLVLYATGLFGIGSLTWWRKRTLVPSAA
;
A
#
# COMPACT_ATOMS: atom_id res chain seq x y z
N MET A 1 24.28 -23.00 -47.40
CA MET A 1 23.18 -23.22 -46.42
C MET A 1 23.71 -23.21 -44.98
N LYS A 2 24.35 -22.11 -44.53
CA LYS A 2 24.99 -22.03 -43.19
C LYS A 2 24.46 -20.91 -42.28
N TYR A 3 23.54 -20.07 -42.78
CA TYR A 3 23.04 -18.90 -42.04
C TYR A 3 21.61 -19.09 -41.48
N ALA A 4 20.87 -20.12 -41.90
CA ALA A 4 19.48 -20.31 -41.48
C ALA A 4 19.34 -20.72 -40.00
N GLY A 5 20.30 -21.47 -39.45
CA GLY A 5 20.26 -21.88 -38.04
C GLY A 5 20.49 -20.74 -37.05
N LEU A 6 21.26 -19.71 -37.45
CA LEU A 6 21.58 -18.57 -36.58
C LEU A 6 20.36 -17.65 -36.35
N TRP A 7 19.51 -17.50 -37.37
CA TRP A 7 18.29 -16.66 -37.28
C TRP A 7 17.19 -17.31 -36.44
N ILE A 8 17.07 -18.63 -36.46
CA ILE A 8 16.08 -19.36 -35.65
C ILE A 8 16.47 -19.31 -34.16
N ALA A 9 17.76 -19.43 -33.83
CA ALA A 9 18.25 -19.32 -32.46
C ALA A 9 18.04 -17.92 -31.86
N MET A 10 18.21 -16.86 -32.66
CA MET A 10 17.96 -15.48 -32.22
C MET A 10 16.48 -15.18 -31.97
N GLY A 11 15.57 -15.74 -32.80
CA GLY A 11 14.13 -15.55 -32.64
C GLY A 11 13.57 -16.19 -31.36
N VAL A 12 14.06 -17.38 -30.99
CA VAL A 12 13.62 -18.09 -29.77
C VAL A 12 14.18 -17.41 -28.51
N LEU A 13 15.39 -16.85 -28.56
CA LEU A 13 15.98 -16.13 -27.42
C LEU A 13 15.28 -14.79 -27.13
N SER A 14 14.71 -14.13 -28.15
CA SER A 14 13.91 -12.91 -27.96
C SER A 14 12.51 -13.16 -27.42
N LEU A 15 11.93 -14.36 -27.60
CA LEU A 15 10.61 -14.69 -27.06
C LEU A 15 10.64 -15.09 -25.57
N SER A 16 11.75 -15.62 -25.07
CA SER A 16 11.86 -16.08 -23.68
C SER A 16 12.09 -14.96 -22.66
N LEU A 17 12.63 -13.79 -23.08
CA LEU A 17 12.80 -12.64 -22.19
C LEU A 17 11.51 -11.84 -21.96
N SER A 18 10.45 -12.07 -22.72
CA SER A 18 9.18 -11.33 -22.59
C SER A 18 8.18 -11.96 -21.61
N LEU A 19 8.51 -13.13 -21.02
CA LEU A 19 7.66 -13.78 -20.02
C LEU A 19 8.03 -13.44 -18.56
N ALA A 20 9.02 -12.58 -18.33
CA ALA A 20 9.20 -11.95 -17.03
C ALA A 20 8.09 -10.90 -16.85
N GLY A 21 6.89 -11.36 -16.48
CA GLY A 21 5.82 -10.48 -16.05
C GLY A 21 6.35 -9.58 -14.94
N PRO A 22 6.01 -8.28 -14.93
CA PRO A 22 6.35 -7.44 -13.79
C PRO A 22 5.74 -8.12 -12.56
N ALA A 23 6.58 -8.41 -11.56
CA ALA A 23 6.11 -8.68 -10.21
C ALA A 23 5.46 -7.38 -9.75
N SER A 24 4.18 -7.20 -10.11
CA SER A 24 3.39 -6.05 -9.75
C SER A 24 3.11 -6.19 -8.26
N ALA A 25 4.02 -5.64 -7.45
CA ALA A 25 3.76 -5.36 -6.06
C ALA A 25 2.53 -4.44 -6.04
N ALA A 26 1.36 -5.02 -5.77
CA ALA A 26 0.13 -4.27 -5.69
C ALA A 26 0.28 -3.30 -4.51
N MET A 27 0.40 -2.02 -4.81
CA MET A 27 0.47 -0.99 -3.79
C MET A 27 -0.93 -0.87 -3.17
N MET A 28 -1.06 -1.23 -1.90
CA MET A 28 -2.28 -0.99 -1.14
C MET A 28 -2.43 0.51 -0.93
N THR A 29 -3.62 1.04 -1.24
CA THR A 29 -3.91 2.47 -1.06
C THR A 29 -4.72 2.71 0.21
N GLN A 30 -5.50 1.72 0.65
CA GLN A 30 -6.41 1.88 1.77
C GLN A 30 -6.65 0.55 2.49
N LEU A 31 -6.79 0.63 3.81
CA LEU A 31 -7.22 -0.46 4.68
C LEU A 31 -8.48 0.00 5.41
N GLU A 32 -9.57 -0.75 5.25
CA GLU A 32 -10.78 -0.54 6.01
C GLU A 32 -10.67 -1.33 7.31
N LEU A 33 -10.66 -0.63 8.44
CA LEU A 33 -10.59 -1.20 9.76
C LEU A 33 -12.00 -1.60 10.18
N THR A 34 -12.21 -2.89 10.45
CA THR A 34 -13.48 -3.41 11.00
C THR A 34 -13.41 -3.57 12.52
N GLY A 35 -12.24 -3.32 13.10
CA GLY A 35 -12.03 -3.19 14.53
C GLY A 35 -10.61 -3.56 14.92
N GLY A 36 -10.37 -3.49 16.22
CA GLY A 36 -9.10 -3.76 16.83
C GLY A 36 -9.27 -3.98 18.32
N ALA A 37 -8.17 -4.35 18.96
CA ALA A 37 -8.11 -4.53 20.39
C ALA A 37 -6.73 -4.15 20.88
N VAL A 38 -6.61 -3.85 22.17
CA VAL A 38 -5.32 -3.69 22.82
C VAL A 38 -5.27 -4.55 24.06
N ASN A 39 -4.14 -5.20 24.29
CA ASN A 39 -3.81 -5.85 25.55
C ASN A 39 -2.75 -5.00 26.24
N TYR A 40 -3.15 -4.23 27.24
CA TYR A 40 -2.28 -3.31 27.97
C TYR A 40 -2.83 -3.11 29.38
N ASP A 41 -2.01 -3.24 30.41
CA ASP A 41 -2.43 -3.04 31.80
C ASP A 41 -2.14 -1.60 32.28
N GLY A 42 -2.75 -0.63 31.59
CA GLY A 42 -2.55 0.79 31.91
C GLY A 42 -3.85 1.57 32.04
N LYS A 43 -3.74 2.79 32.61
CA LYS A 43 -4.87 3.67 32.92
C LYS A 43 -5.83 3.89 31.74
N TYR A 44 -5.30 3.94 30.52
CA TYR A 44 -6.05 4.27 29.31
C TYR A 44 -6.47 3.05 28.47
N HIS A 45 -6.19 1.83 28.94
CA HIS A 45 -6.50 0.58 28.24
C HIS A 45 -7.93 0.52 27.71
N ALA A 46 -8.93 0.71 28.58
CA ALA A 46 -10.33 0.62 28.19
C ALA A 46 -10.76 1.66 27.13
N MET A 47 -10.09 2.81 27.07
CA MET A 47 -10.39 3.82 26.04
C MET A 47 -9.64 3.52 24.75
N MET A 48 -8.38 3.10 24.82
CA MET A 48 -7.60 2.69 23.67
C MET A 48 -8.26 1.51 22.96
N ASP A 49 -8.71 0.51 23.72
CA ASP A 49 -9.46 -0.64 23.21
C ASP A 49 -10.75 -0.20 22.52
N ARG A 50 -11.48 0.73 23.14
CA ARG A 50 -12.72 1.27 22.57
C ARG A 50 -12.51 2.15 21.34
N VAL A 51 -11.40 2.86 21.22
CA VAL A 51 -11.07 3.65 20.02
C VAL A 51 -10.67 2.69 18.90
N LEU A 52 -9.77 1.74 19.15
CA LEU A 52 -9.32 0.75 18.16
C LEU A 52 -10.44 -0.19 17.71
N GLY A 53 -11.39 -0.48 18.59
CA GLY A 53 -12.59 -1.27 18.28
C GLY A 53 -13.58 -0.59 17.34
N GLN A 54 -13.35 0.68 16.97
CA GLN A 54 -14.21 1.37 16.01
C GLN A 54 -13.83 1.03 14.57
N GLU A 55 -14.81 1.20 13.70
CA GLU A 55 -14.60 1.12 12.26
C GLU A 55 -14.00 2.42 11.74
N GLY A 56 -13.18 2.32 10.70
CA GLY A 56 -12.70 3.48 9.97
C GLY A 56 -11.71 3.11 8.89
N THR A 57 -10.95 4.08 8.40
CA THR A 57 -10.16 3.91 7.18
C THR A 57 -8.74 4.40 7.37
N LEU A 58 -7.78 3.50 7.18
CA LEU A 58 -6.37 3.81 7.15
C LEU A 58 -5.93 3.99 5.70
N LYS A 59 -5.67 5.24 5.29
CA LYS A 59 -5.07 5.56 4.00
C LYS A 59 -3.56 5.36 4.07
N LEU A 60 -3.04 4.55 3.16
CA LEU A 60 -1.62 4.23 3.09
C LEU A 60 -0.89 5.25 2.21
N GLY A 61 0.34 5.57 2.59
CA GLY A 61 1.18 6.58 1.93
C GLY A 61 0.80 8.03 2.25
N GLN A 62 -0.12 8.27 3.18
CA GLN A 62 -0.54 9.62 3.59
C GLN A 62 -0.68 9.72 5.11
N PHE A 63 -0.37 10.90 5.65
CA PHE A 63 -0.67 11.24 7.04
C PHE A 63 -2.14 11.62 7.17
N GLN A 64 -2.78 11.18 8.25
CA GLN A 64 -4.19 11.39 8.52
C GLN A 64 -4.34 12.11 9.85
N ALA A 65 -5.12 13.19 9.84
CA ALA A 65 -5.35 14.01 11.01
C ALA A 65 -6.29 13.33 12.04
N ILE A 66 -6.41 13.95 13.21
CA ILE A 66 -7.35 13.53 14.26
C ILE A 66 -8.76 13.44 13.70
N GLY A 67 -9.39 12.27 13.85
CA GLY A 67 -10.76 12.02 13.38
C GLY A 67 -10.87 11.53 11.93
N GLU A 68 -9.77 11.53 11.16
CA GLU A 68 -9.79 11.03 9.77
C GLU A 68 -9.60 9.51 9.70
N LEU A 69 -8.79 8.95 10.60
CA LEU A 69 -8.47 7.52 10.62
C LEU A 69 -9.58 6.71 11.32
N LEU A 70 -9.92 7.12 12.55
CA LEU A 70 -11.05 6.62 13.33
C LEU A 70 -11.81 7.82 13.93
N PRO A 71 -13.12 7.67 14.22
CA PRO A 71 -13.86 8.69 14.95
C PRO A 71 -13.22 8.93 16.31
N SER A 72 -13.16 10.21 16.73
CA SER A 72 -12.69 10.55 18.07
C SER A 72 -13.75 10.18 19.10
N LEU A 73 -13.31 9.76 20.29
CA LEU A 73 -14.19 9.38 21.39
C LEU A 73 -14.15 10.42 22.49
N ASP A 74 -15.30 11.03 22.80
CA ASP A 74 -15.42 11.98 23.90
C ASP A 74 -15.93 11.30 25.16
N LYS A 75 -15.19 11.41 26.26
CA LYS A 75 -15.63 10.93 27.57
C LYS A 75 -15.02 11.75 28.71
N ALA A 76 -15.87 12.17 29.64
CA ALA A 76 -15.46 12.90 30.85
C ALA A 76 -14.63 14.18 30.56
N CYS A 77 -15.01 14.93 29.51
CA CYS A 77 -14.29 16.12 29.04
C CYS A 77 -12.87 15.85 28.48
N GLU A 78 -12.58 14.60 28.15
CA GLU A 78 -11.36 14.19 27.44
C GLU A 78 -11.76 13.59 26.08
N THR A 79 -11.08 14.02 25.02
CA THR A 79 -11.26 13.50 23.66
C THR A 79 -10.08 12.58 23.35
N TYR A 80 -10.39 11.34 23.04
CA TYR A 80 -9.43 10.30 22.69
C TYR A 80 -9.42 10.12 21.18
N SER A 81 -8.25 10.14 20.56
CA SER A 81 -8.13 10.08 19.11
C SER A 81 -6.91 9.27 18.65
N LEU A 82 -7.04 8.73 17.44
CA LEU A 82 -5.98 8.04 16.73
C LEU A 82 -5.68 8.79 15.43
N PHE A 83 -4.41 9.03 15.15
CA PHE A 83 -3.98 9.78 13.97
C PHE A 83 -2.58 9.36 13.55
N THR A 84 -2.17 9.70 12.33
CA THR A 84 -0.83 9.42 11.82
C THR A 84 -0.08 10.71 11.56
N SER A 85 1.17 10.79 12.02
CA SER A 85 1.95 12.03 11.93
C SER A 85 3.45 11.74 11.82
N GLY A 86 4.15 12.59 11.07
CA GLY A 86 5.60 12.59 10.98
C GLY A 86 6.29 13.40 12.09
N PHE A 87 5.66 13.61 13.26
CA PHE A 87 6.24 14.42 14.36
C PHE A 87 7.64 13.95 14.77
N THR A 88 7.90 12.66 14.67
CA THR A 88 9.17 12.02 14.99
C THR A 88 10.08 11.80 13.77
N GLY A 89 9.70 12.30 12.59
CA GLY A 89 10.44 12.09 11.34
C GLY A 89 10.10 10.79 10.60
N GLU A 90 9.13 10.02 11.12
CA GLU A 90 8.69 8.76 10.53
C GLU A 90 7.93 8.95 9.21
N ALA A 91 7.99 7.93 8.35
CA ALA A 91 7.25 7.91 7.10
C ALA A 91 5.74 7.72 7.31
N ALA A 92 4.96 8.10 6.31
CA ALA A 92 3.53 7.80 6.30
C ALA A 92 3.31 6.27 6.31
N PRO A 93 2.18 5.78 6.85
CA PRO A 93 1.94 4.34 6.98
C PRO A 93 2.01 3.62 5.63
N THR A 94 2.66 2.47 5.59
CA THR A 94 2.74 1.64 4.37
C THR A 94 2.34 0.21 4.66
N ALA A 95 1.88 -0.52 3.64
CA ALA A 95 1.57 -1.93 3.79
C ALA A 95 2.13 -2.74 2.63
N THR A 96 2.58 -3.95 2.95
CA THR A 96 3.10 -4.92 2.00
C THR A 96 2.41 -6.25 2.23
N ILE A 97 1.98 -6.91 1.14
CA ILE A 97 1.46 -8.28 1.18
C ILE A 97 2.46 -9.19 0.51
N SER A 98 2.76 -10.31 1.16
CA SER A 98 3.52 -11.42 0.60
C SER A 98 2.70 -12.69 0.74
N GLY A 99 1.99 -13.06 -0.32
CA GLY A 99 1.10 -14.23 -0.33
C GLY A 99 -0.03 -14.12 0.70
N SER A 100 0.00 -14.97 1.73
CA SER A 100 -0.96 -14.99 2.84
C SER A 100 -0.52 -14.19 4.07
N SER A 101 0.57 -13.42 3.96
CA SER A 101 1.10 -12.58 5.03
C SER A 101 1.02 -11.12 4.66
N ILE A 102 0.80 -10.28 5.66
CA ILE A 102 0.75 -8.82 5.53
C ILE A 102 1.63 -8.18 6.60
N SER A 103 2.32 -7.12 6.21
CA SER A 103 3.12 -6.28 7.10
C SER A 103 2.74 -4.83 6.85
N ILE A 104 2.34 -4.13 7.90
CA ILE A 104 1.91 -2.74 7.88
C ILE A 104 2.86 -1.96 8.77
N ASP A 105 3.58 -1.02 8.19
CA ASP A 105 4.39 -0.06 8.94
C ASP A 105 3.46 1.02 9.51
N LEU A 106 3.27 0.98 10.83
CA LEU A 106 2.48 1.95 11.58
C LEU A 106 3.36 2.86 12.44
N SER A 107 4.67 2.97 12.19
CA SER A 107 5.62 3.73 13.05
C SER A 107 5.24 5.20 13.27
N SER A 108 4.43 5.77 12.38
CA SER A 108 3.86 7.12 12.48
C SER A 108 2.50 7.19 13.18
N LEU A 109 2.03 6.12 13.85
CA LEU A 109 0.74 6.06 14.53
C LEU A 109 0.83 6.62 15.95
N PHE A 110 -0.04 7.58 16.24
CA PHE A 110 -0.10 8.24 17.54
C PHE A 110 -1.48 8.12 18.16
N PHE A 111 -1.48 7.93 19.48
CA PHE A 111 -2.65 8.05 20.32
C PHE A 111 -2.65 9.41 21.02
N GLY A 112 -3.73 10.16 20.87
CA GLY A 112 -3.91 11.48 21.45
C GLY A 112 -5.01 11.52 22.51
N ILE A 113 -4.77 12.30 23.56
CA ILE A 113 -5.79 12.74 24.51
C ILE A 113 -5.77 14.27 24.55
N SER A 114 -6.89 14.90 24.21
CA SER A 114 -7.08 16.34 24.38
C SER A 114 -8.10 16.62 25.49
N ARG A 115 -7.84 17.69 26.24
CA ARG A 115 -8.72 18.19 27.31
C ARG A 115 -8.61 19.71 27.37
N GLY A 116 -9.57 20.39 26.75
CA GLY A 116 -9.50 21.85 26.57
C GLY A 116 -8.19 22.21 25.88
N ASP A 117 -7.35 22.99 26.55
CA ASP A 117 -6.06 23.45 26.01
C ASP A 117 -4.91 22.43 26.18
N SER A 118 -5.09 21.37 26.96
CA SER A 118 -4.05 20.35 27.17
C SER A 118 -4.14 19.26 26.11
N HIS A 119 -3.04 18.99 25.41
CA HIS A 119 -2.93 17.88 24.46
C HIS A 119 -1.76 16.98 24.86
N LYS A 120 -2.01 15.69 24.97
CA LYS A 120 -1.00 14.66 25.22
C LYS A 120 -1.04 13.65 24.10
N THR A 121 0.11 13.30 23.56
CA THR A 121 0.24 12.37 22.46
C THR A 121 1.33 11.36 22.77
N TRP A 122 1.10 10.11 22.40
CA TRP A 122 2.05 9.02 22.54
C TRP A 122 2.18 8.32 21.19
N ASN A 123 3.41 8.07 20.76
CA ASN A 123 3.64 7.14 19.67
C ASN A 123 3.25 5.74 20.19
N ILE A 124 2.43 5.03 19.42
CA ILE A 124 2.06 3.63 19.69
C ILE A 124 2.29 2.74 18.47
N GLY A 125 2.95 3.30 17.47
CA GLY A 125 3.16 2.75 16.15
C GLY A 125 4.42 1.93 16.07
N GLU A 126 4.30 0.74 15.47
CA GLU A 126 5.43 -0.11 15.07
C GLU A 126 5.07 -0.90 13.80
N LEU A 127 5.97 -1.80 13.38
CA LEU A 127 5.70 -2.74 12.32
C LEU A 127 4.69 -3.80 12.77
N ALA A 128 3.45 -3.69 12.29
CA ALA A 128 2.42 -4.69 12.48
C ALA A 128 2.53 -5.81 11.47
N THR A 129 2.46 -7.05 11.94
CA THR A 129 2.56 -8.23 11.09
C THR A 129 1.40 -9.17 11.36
N GLY A 130 1.03 -9.95 10.35
CA GLY A 130 -0.01 -10.96 10.52
C GLY A 130 -0.43 -11.61 9.23
N GLN A 131 -1.70 -12.04 9.21
CA GLN A 131 -2.26 -12.84 8.13
C GLN A 131 -3.17 -12.03 7.23
N TYR A 132 -3.14 -12.39 5.96
CA TYR A 132 -3.99 -11.83 4.92
C TYR A 132 -4.63 -12.97 4.15
N ASN A 133 -5.96 -12.91 3.99
CA ASN A 133 -6.69 -13.84 3.15
C ASN A 133 -6.90 -13.21 1.77
N PRO A 134 -6.26 -13.72 0.70
CA PRO A 134 -6.42 -13.17 -0.64
C PRO A 134 -7.82 -13.39 -1.24
N GLU A 135 -8.59 -14.35 -0.74
CA GLU A 135 -9.95 -14.63 -1.24
C GLU A 135 -10.97 -13.63 -0.68
N THR A 136 -10.93 -13.38 0.63
CA THR A 136 -11.87 -12.46 1.31
C THR A 136 -11.34 -11.04 1.44
N LYS A 137 -10.05 -10.83 1.15
CA LYS A 137 -9.29 -9.59 1.40
C LYS A 137 -9.22 -9.18 2.87
N GLU A 138 -9.60 -10.07 3.78
CA GLU A 138 -9.53 -9.80 5.20
C GLU A 138 -8.08 -9.88 5.68
N PHE A 139 -7.72 -9.02 6.62
CA PHE A 139 -6.45 -9.08 7.29
C PHE A 139 -6.62 -9.07 8.80
N THR A 140 -5.63 -9.64 9.49
CA THR A 140 -5.48 -9.53 10.93
C THR A 140 -4.00 -9.35 11.22
N VAL A 141 -3.67 -8.24 11.87
CA VAL A 141 -2.29 -7.91 12.24
C VAL A 141 -2.19 -7.63 13.72
N SER A 142 -1.01 -7.85 14.26
CA SER A 142 -0.64 -7.46 15.61
C SER A 142 0.75 -6.87 15.65
N TRP A 143 0.98 -5.98 16.60
CA TRP A 143 2.31 -5.49 16.96
C TRP A 143 2.40 -5.32 18.46
N ASP A 144 3.62 -5.43 18.95
CA ASP A 144 3.95 -5.07 20.32
C ASP A 144 4.54 -3.67 20.32
N HIS A 145 4.27 -2.91 21.36
CA HIS A 145 4.87 -1.61 21.59
C HIS A 145 5.28 -1.51 23.05
N LEU A 146 6.52 -1.08 23.27
CA LEU A 146 7.05 -0.87 24.61
C LEU A 146 6.93 0.61 24.98
N PHE A 147 6.10 0.90 25.97
CA PHE A 147 6.03 2.26 26.52
C PHE A 147 7.25 2.54 27.40
N GLU A 148 8.21 3.28 26.88
CA GLU A 148 9.39 3.73 27.63
C GLU A 148 9.08 4.99 28.44
N GLY A 149 9.00 4.87 29.78
CA GLY A 149 8.93 6.03 30.67
C GLY A 149 8.10 5.83 31.95
N GLY A 150 8.75 5.46 33.05
CA GLY A 150 8.18 5.59 34.40
C GLY A 150 6.85 4.86 34.61
N LYS A 151 5.85 5.47 35.28
CA LYS A 151 4.59 4.85 35.77
C LYS A 151 3.72 4.11 34.73
N GLN A 152 4.12 4.03 33.47
CA GLN A 152 3.48 3.29 32.37
C GLN A 152 4.44 2.33 31.66
N GLU A 153 5.51 1.88 32.32
CA GLU A 153 6.34 0.78 31.83
C GLU A 153 5.48 -0.48 31.67
N GLY A 154 5.27 -0.88 30.42
CA GLY A 154 4.48 -2.05 30.09
C GLY A 154 4.55 -2.35 28.61
N LEU A 155 4.62 -3.64 28.29
CA LEU A 155 4.41 -4.12 26.93
C LEU A 155 2.92 -4.00 26.62
N ALA A 156 2.58 -3.32 25.53
CA ALA A 156 1.23 -3.28 25.01
C ALA A 156 1.20 -4.02 23.68
N THR A 157 0.30 -5.00 23.57
CA THR A 157 0.06 -5.70 22.31
C THR A 157 -1.19 -5.14 21.67
N PHE A 158 -1.08 -4.68 20.44
CA PHE A 158 -2.19 -4.15 19.66
C PHE A 158 -2.60 -5.13 18.59
N PHE A 159 -3.89 -5.13 18.27
CA PHE A 159 -4.50 -5.97 17.25
C PHE A 159 -5.36 -5.09 16.35
N LEU A 160 -5.23 -5.27 15.04
CA LEU A 160 -6.11 -4.65 14.05
C LEU A 160 -6.61 -5.73 13.09
N LYS A 161 -7.89 -5.64 12.75
CA LYS A 161 -8.53 -6.47 11.72
C LYS A 161 -9.33 -5.58 10.78
N GLY A 162 -9.46 -6.06 9.56
CA GLY A 162 -10.06 -5.24 8.52
C GLY A 162 -10.08 -5.90 7.17
N ILE A 163 -10.44 -5.10 6.17
CA ILE A 163 -10.45 -5.47 4.76
C ILE A 163 -9.41 -4.60 4.05
N ALA A 164 -8.57 -5.25 3.26
CA ALA A 164 -7.58 -4.56 2.46
C ALA A 164 -8.16 -4.17 1.10
N GLU A 165 -8.19 -2.88 0.82
CA GLU A 165 -8.49 -2.37 -0.52
C GLU A 165 -7.19 -2.19 -1.30
N MET A 166 -6.93 -3.12 -2.21
CA MET A 166 -5.89 -2.92 -3.20
C MET A 166 -6.36 -1.84 -4.17
N GLY A 167 -5.60 -0.74 -4.26
CA GLY A 167 -5.84 0.28 -5.27
C GLY A 167 -5.77 -0.37 -6.65
N ASN A 168 -6.59 0.13 -7.60
CA ASN A 168 -6.59 -0.35 -8.98
C ASN A 168 -5.14 -0.47 -9.48
N GLN A 169 -4.68 -1.70 -9.72
CA GLN A 169 -3.42 -1.93 -10.40
C GLN A 169 -3.41 -1.12 -11.70
N PRO A 170 -2.27 -0.51 -12.09
CA PRO A 170 -2.13 0.00 -13.44
C PRO A 170 -2.41 -1.18 -14.37
N VAL A 171 -3.57 -1.12 -15.03
CA VAL A 171 -4.00 -2.14 -15.99
C VAL A 171 -2.86 -2.27 -16.98
N ALA A 172 -2.24 -3.45 -17.03
CA ALA A 172 -1.22 -3.75 -18.02
C ALA A 172 -1.80 -3.36 -19.36
N ILE A 173 -1.23 -2.34 -20.00
CA ILE A 173 -1.71 -1.88 -21.31
C ILE A 173 -1.71 -3.14 -22.18
N PRO A 174 -2.89 -3.61 -22.64
CA PRO A 174 -2.96 -4.90 -23.30
C PRO A 174 -2.02 -4.85 -24.49
N ALA A 175 -1.18 -5.87 -24.64
CA ALA A 175 -0.17 -5.92 -25.70
C ALA A 175 -0.76 -5.65 -27.10
N SER A 176 -2.08 -5.86 -27.27
CA SER A 176 -2.85 -5.46 -28.44
C SER A 176 -2.73 -3.97 -28.79
N LEU A 177 -2.70 -3.06 -27.82
CA LEU A 177 -2.60 -1.60 -28.05
C LEU A 177 -1.20 -1.22 -28.53
N VAL A 178 -0.17 -1.87 -27.99
CA VAL A 178 1.23 -1.72 -28.43
C VAL A 178 1.43 -2.32 -29.83
N LEU A 179 0.85 -3.50 -30.09
CA LEU A 179 0.86 -4.15 -31.41
C LEU A 179 0.08 -3.34 -32.46
N TYR A 180 -1.03 -2.70 -32.09
CA TYR A 180 -1.80 -1.84 -32.99
C TYR A 180 -1.02 -0.57 -33.36
N ALA A 181 -0.39 0.08 -32.37
CA ALA A 181 0.44 1.26 -32.60
C ALA A 181 1.66 0.94 -33.48
N THR A 182 2.38 -0.15 -33.18
CA THR A 182 3.54 -0.57 -33.99
C THR A 182 3.13 -1.05 -35.39
N GLY A 183 1.98 -1.69 -35.54
CA GLY A 183 1.42 -2.08 -36.84
C GLY A 183 1.10 -0.88 -37.75
N LEU A 184 0.49 0.18 -37.20
CA LEU A 184 0.17 1.40 -37.96
C LEU A 184 1.43 2.15 -38.41
N PHE A 185 2.47 2.23 -37.55
CA PHE A 185 3.76 2.82 -37.94
C PHE A 185 4.49 1.98 -39.00
N GLY A 186 4.41 0.64 -38.92
CA GLY A 186 4.96 -0.27 -39.92
C GLY A 186 4.36 -0.06 -41.32
N ILE A 187 3.03 0.01 -41.42
CA ILE A 187 2.31 0.20 -42.69
C ILE A 187 2.51 1.63 -43.24
N GLY A 188 2.54 2.64 -42.37
CA GLY A 188 2.83 4.03 -42.75
C GLY A 188 4.23 4.23 -43.34
N SER A 189 5.25 3.58 -42.77
CA SER A 189 6.63 3.66 -43.25
C SER A 189 6.82 3.01 -44.63
N LEU A 190 6.15 1.88 -44.89
CA LEU A 190 6.20 1.13 -46.15
C LEU A 190 5.53 1.88 -47.31
N THR A 191 4.43 2.59 -47.03
CA THR A 191 3.72 3.40 -48.04
C THR A 191 4.50 4.67 -48.39
N TRP A 192 5.19 5.28 -47.41
CA TRP A 192 6.07 6.41 -47.65
C TRP A 192 7.34 6.04 -48.44
N TRP A 193 7.93 4.88 -48.16
CA TRP A 193 9.07 4.36 -48.93
C TRP A 193 8.71 4.05 -50.39
N ARG A 194 7.54 3.44 -50.63
CA ARG A 194 7.05 3.17 -52.00
C ARG A 194 6.78 4.44 -52.80
N LYS A 195 6.34 5.54 -52.15
CA LYS A 195 6.18 6.84 -52.83
C LYS A 195 7.51 7.47 -53.25
N ARG A 196 8.61 7.21 -52.54
CA ARG A 196 9.94 7.74 -52.91
C ARG A 196 10.59 7.00 -54.08
N THR A 197 10.24 5.74 -54.30
CA THR A 197 10.73 4.95 -55.45
C THR A 197 10.00 5.21 -56.76
N LEU A 198 8.93 6.03 -56.74
CA LEU A 198 8.10 6.32 -57.92
C LEU A 198 8.23 7.77 -58.43
N VAL A 199 9.26 8.52 -58.00
CA VAL A 199 9.69 9.71 -58.75
C VAL A 199 10.71 9.21 -59.78
N PRO A 200 10.35 9.10 -61.08
CA PRO A 200 11.34 8.86 -62.11
C PRO A 200 12.18 10.13 -62.22
N SER A 201 13.50 9.97 -62.19
CA SER A 201 14.40 10.96 -62.79
C SER A 201 14.01 11.08 -64.26
N ALA A 202 13.35 12.17 -64.61
CA ALA A 202 13.13 12.59 -65.98
C ALA A 202 13.77 13.98 -66.15
N ALA A 203 14.74 14.01 -67.06
CA ALA A 203 15.50 15.16 -67.59
C ALA A 203 16.49 15.84 -66.64
#